data_AF-A0A9E6QW19-F1
#
_entry.id   AF-A0A9E6QW19-F1
#
_cell.length_a   1.000
_cell.length_b   1.000
_cell.length_c   1.000
_cell.angle_alpha   90.00
_cell.angle_beta   90.00
_cell.angle_gamma   90.00
#
_symmetry.space_group_name_H-M   'P 1'
#
loop_
_entity.id
_entity.type
_entity.pdbx_description
1 polymer ?
#
loop_
_entity_poly.entity_id
_entity_poly.type
_entity_poly.pdbx_seq_one_letter_code
_entity_poly.pdbx_strand_id
1 'polypeptide(L)'
;MKNSSLAVLAIISGLCLSAPARASINDQFACETSGSAGELFVTIMAMQPGVAIVQDSRDVSGEVTQIVLEGSQIEGHFAFLGHGASFVGSGNSGRLFYEADIYVCVFPLDEELGLESGLTD
;
A
#
# COMPACT_ATOMS: atom_id res chain seq x y z
N MET A 1 -13.31 16.99 -60.43
CA MET A 1 -11.87 16.93 -60.09
C MET A 1 -11.74 16.92 -58.57
N LYS A 2 -10.90 16.00 -58.06
CA LYS A 2 -10.37 15.88 -56.69
C LYS A 2 -11.31 15.43 -55.56
N ASN A 3 -11.30 14.11 -55.42
CA ASN A 3 -11.45 13.33 -54.19
C ASN A 3 -10.57 13.92 -53.07
N SER A 4 -11.06 13.92 -51.84
CA SER A 4 -10.21 13.82 -50.65
C SER A 4 -11.01 13.15 -49.54
N SER A 5 -10.80 11.84 -49.45
CA SER A 5 -11.13 11.03 -48.29
C SER A 5 -10.44 11.61 -47.05
N LEU A 6 -11.21 11.85 -45.99
CA LEU A 6 -10.70 11.79 -44.62
C LEU A 6 -11.40 10.62 -43.93
N ALA A 7 -10.73 9.47 -43.96
CA ALA A 7 -10.82 8.49 -42.88
C ALA A 7 -10.05 9.04 -41.67
N VAL A 8 -10.34 8.51 -40.47
CA VAL A 8 -9.70 8.68 -39.14
C VAL A 8 -10.82 9.02 -38.14
N LEU A 9 -11.05 8.33 -37.01
CA LEU A 9 -10.43 7.21 -36.33
C LEU A 9 -11.52 6.64 -35.42
N ALA A 10 -11.83 5.34 -35.49
CA ALA A 10 -12.68 4.70 -34.48
C ALA A 10 -11.83 4.48 -33.22
N ILE A 11 -11.99 5.33 -32.21
CA ILE A 11 -11.35 5.15 -30.92
C ILE A 11 -12.16 4.09 -30.17
N ILE A 12 -11.72 2.84 -30.31
CA ILE A 12 -12.12 1.75 -29.41
C ILE A 12 -11.37 2.00 -28.10
N SER A 13 -11.94 2.84 -27.24
CA SER A 13 -11.53 2.90 -25.84
C SER A 13 -12.12 1.66 -25.17
N GLY A 14 -11.35 0.57 -25.23
CA GLY A 14 -11.59 -0.60 -24.41
C GLY A 14 -11.72 -0.15 -22.96
N LEU A 15 -12.85 -0.49 -22.35
CA LEU A 15 -12.98 -0.52 -20.90
C LEU A 15 -11.86 -1.41 -20.39
N CYS A 16 -10.76 -0.80 -19.93
CA CYS A 16 -9.78 -1.45 -19.09
C CYS A 16 -10.56 -1.93 -17.86
N LEU A 17 -10.89 -3.21 -17.87
CA LEU A 17 -11.17 -3.98 -16.67
C LEU A 17 -9.95 -3.79 -15.77
N SER A 18 -10.04 -2.86 -14.84
CA SER A 18 -9.07 -2.71 -13.76
C SER A 18 -9.06 -4.04 -13.02
N ALA A 19 -8.04 -4.86 -13.30
CA ALA A 19 -7.78 -6.04 -12.50
C ALA A 19 -7.66 -5.56 -11.05
N PRO A 20 -8.37 -6.16 -10.09
CA PRO A 20 -8.08 -5.87 -8.70
C PRO A 20 -6.60 -6.19 -8.51
N ALA A 21 -5.84 -5.21 -8.02
CA ALA A 21 -4.47 -5.47 -7.66
C ALA A 21 -4.48 -6.66 -6.72
N ARG A 22 -3.78 -7.74 -7.10
CA ARG A 22 -3.52 -8.84 -6.20
C ARG A 22 -2.55 -8.30 -5.15
N ALA A 23 -3.08 -7.62 -4.13
CA ALA A 23 -2.44 -7.59 -2.84
C ALA A 23 -2.22 -9.07 -2.48
N SER A 24 -0.97 -9.46 -2.27
CA SER A 24 -0.69 -10.74 -1.62
C SER A 24 -1.44 -10.72 -0.28
N ILE A 25 -1.78 -11.87 0.29
CA ILE A 25 -2.61 -11.95 1.49
C ILE A 25 -2.05 -10.99 2.56
N ASN A 26 -2.75 -9.87 2.77
CA ASN A 26 -2.42 -8.77 3.68
C ASN A 26 -1.07 -8.07 3.40
N ASP A 27 -1.08 -7.04 2.54
CA ASP A 27 0.14 -6.25 2.35
C ASP A 27 0.42 -5.45 3.64
N GLN A 28 1.47 -5.82 4.39
CA GLN A 28 1.85 -5.17 5.64
C GLN A 28 3.03 -4.23 5.43
N PHE A 29 2.95 -3.02 5.98
CA PHE A 29 4.01 -2.00 5.94
C PHE A 29 4.49 -1.76 7.37
N ALA A 30 5.80 -1.85 7.59
CA ALA A 30 6.43 -1.49 8.85
C ALA A 30 6.77 0.01 8.85
N CYS A 31 6.34 0.73 9.87
CA CYS A 31 6.54 2.17 9.99
C CYS A 31 7.71 2.46 10.95
N GLU A 32 8.63 3.33 10.53
CA GLU A 32 9.82 3.69 11.30
C GLU A 32 9.47 4.45 12.58
N THR A 33 9.84 3.89 13.73
CA THR A 33 9.55 4.45 15.06
C THR A 33 10.88 4.73 15.76
N SER A 34 11.33 5.99 15.76
CA SER A 34 12.61 6.34 16.37
C SER A 34 12.54 6.21 17.89
N GLY A 35 13.18 5.18 18.45
CA GLY A 35 13.40 5.04 19.91
C GLY A 35 12.16 4.67 20.74
N SER A 36 11.09 4.18 20.12
CA SER A 36 9.90 3.67 20.83
C SER A 36 10.05 2.19 21.16
N ALA A 37 9.63 1.77 22.36
CA ALA A 37 9.49 0.35 22.68
C ALA A 37 8.16 -0.14 22.09
N GLY A 38 8.20 -0.73 20.90
CA GLY A 38 7.02 -1.26 20.21
C GLY A 38 7.06 -1.03 18.70
N GLU A 39 6.07 -1.56 18.01
CA GLU A 39 6.00 -1.60 16.56
C GLU A 39 4.76 -0.86 16.06
N LEU A 40 4.86 -0.33 14.85
CA LEU A 40 3.76 0.35 14.17
C LEU A 40 3.65 -0.23 12.76
N PHE A 41 2.51 -0.85 12.47
CA PHE A 41 2.24 -1.46 11.17
C PHE A 41 0.99 -0.91 10.52
N VAL A 42 0.97 -0.92 9.20
CA VAL A 42 -0.26 -0.74 8.41
C VAL A 42 -0.47 -1.96 7.53
N THR A 43 -1.62 -2.61 7.65
CA THR A 43 -1.98 -3.77 6.85
C THR A 43 -3.13 -3.43 5.91
N ILE A 44 -2.91 -3.54 4.59
CA ILE A 44 -3.96 -3.42 3.58
C ILE A 44 -4.64 -4.78 3.44
N MET A 45 -5.95 -4.83 3.68
CA MET A 45 -6.69 -6.09 3.78
C MET A 45 -7.08 -6.62 2.40
N ALA A 46 -6.41 -7.68 1.94
CA ALA A 46 -6.71 -8.28 0.63
C ALA A 46 -8.14 -8.86 0.53
N MET A 47 -8.68 -9.34 1.66
CA MET A 47 -10.03 -9.92 1.74
C MET A 47 -11.14 -8.87 1.95
N GLN A 48 -10.79 -7.62 2.25
CA GLN A 48 -11.72 -6.52 2.44
C GLN A 48 -11.25 -5.32 1.61
N PRO A 49 -11.63 -5.26 0.33
CA PRO A 49 -11.21 -4.18 -0.56
C PRO A 49 -11.57 -2.82 0.03
N GLY A 50 -10.60 -1.89 -0.02
CA GLY A 50 -10.77 -0.54 0.51
C GLY A 50 -10.58 -0.42 2.02
N VAL A 51 -10.15 -1.48 2.71
CA VAL A 51 -9.85 -1.46 4.15
C VAL A 51 -8.34 -1.60 4.39
N ALA A 52 -7.82 -0.75 5.29
CA ALA A 52 -6.51 -0.92 5.90
C ALA A 52 -6.61 -0.85 7.43
N ILE A 53 -5.69 -1.50 8.14
CA ILE A 53 -5.66 -1.52 9.61
C ILE A 53 -4.31 -0.99 10.07
N VAL A 54 -4.32 0.05 10.92
CA VAL A 54 -3.14 0.47 11.68
C VAL A 54 -3.09 -0.36 12.95
N GLN A 55 -1.93 -0.95 13.25
CA GLN A 55 -1.65 -1.65 14.50
C GLN A 55 -0.52 -0.93 15.22
N ASP A 56 -0.80 -0.45 16.43
CA ASP A 56 0.17 0.25 17.26
C ASP A 56 0.36 -0.50 18.57
N SER A 57 1.57 -1.01 18.79
CA SER A 57 1.98 -1.68 20.03
C SER A 57 2.99 -0.86 20.85
N ARG A 58 3.19 0.42 20.51
CA ARG A 58 4.12 1.32 21.22
C ARG A 58 3.60 1.82 22.56
N ASP A 59 2.35 1.51 22.88
CA ASP A 59 1.78 1.87 24.17
C ASP A 59 2.51 1.15 25.31
N VAL A 60 2.90 1.91 26.32
CA VAL A 60 3.59 1.44 27.52
C VAL A 60 2.71 0.53 28.39
N SER A 61 1.39 0.51 28.14
CA SER A 61 0.46 -0.42 28.78
C SER A 61 0.60 -1.86 28.27
N GLY A 62 1.21 -2.05 27.09
CA GLY A 62 1.30 -3.34 26.40
C GLY A 62 0.06 -3.72 25.58
N GLU A 63 -0.96 -2.86 25.54
CA GLU A 63 -2.15 -3.05 24.70
C GLU A 63 -1.84 -2.69 23.24
N VAL A 64 -2.42 -3.46 22.31
CA VAL A 64 -2.32 -3.18 20.87
C VAL A 64 -3.54 -2.37 20.45
N THR A 65 -3.31 -1.13 20.03
CA THR A 65 -4.37 -0.30 19.44
C THR A 65 -4.55 -0.68 17.98
N GLN A 66 -5.80 -0.87 17.56
CA GLN A 66 -6.15 -1.14 16.17
C GLN A 66 -7.09 -0.06 15.63
N ILE A 67 -6.75 0.49 14.47
CA ILE A 67 -7.53 1.54 13.82
C ILE A 67 -7.87 1.09 12.41
N VAL A 68 -9.16 1.05 12.10
CA VAL A 68 -9.65 0.76 10.75
C VAL A 68 -9.63 2.05 9.92
N LEU A 69 -9.03 1.96 8.74
CA LEU A 69 -9.00 3.00 7.74
C LEU A 69 -9.80 2.52 6.51
N GLU A 70 -10.52 3.45 5.90
CA GLU A 70 -11.27 3.21 4.67
C GLU A 70 -10.69 4.03 3.52
N GLY A 71 -10.70 3.48 2.32
CA GLY A 71 -10.02 4.11 1.20
C GLY A 71 -10.10 3.37 -0.10
N SER A 72 -9.19 3.72 -1.01
CA SER A 72 -9.15 3.14 -2.34
C SER A 72 -7.72 3.04 -2.86
N GLN A 73 -7.55 2.16 -3.84
CA GLN A 73 -6.31 1.99 -4.59
C GLN A 73 -6.56 2.33 -6.05
N ILE A 74 -5.71 3.17 -6.63
CA ILE A 74 -5.77 3.61 -8.03
C ILE A 74 -4.36 3.52 -8.61
N GLU A 75 -4.19 2.71 -9.66
CA GLU A 75 -2.95 2.66 -10.45
C GLU A 75 -1.67 2.50 -9.60
N GLY A 76 -1.67 1.56 -8.65
CA GLY A 76 -0.52 1.29 -7.78
C GLY A 76 -0.30 2.31 -6.65
N HIS A 77 -1.13 3.35 -6.57
CA HIS A 77 -1.21 4.27 -5.45
C HIS A 77 -2.38 3.90 -4.55
N PHE A 78 -2.26 4.19 -3.26
CA PHE A 78 -3.33 3.94 -2.29
C PHE A 78 -3.46 5.10 -1.31
N ALA A 79 -4.68 5.32 -0.85
CA ALA A 79 -5.02 6.30 0.16
C ALA A 79 -6.14 5.77 1.04
N PHE A 80 -5.89 5.71 2.36
CA PHE A 80 -6.83 5.27 3.38
C PHE A 80 -6.91 6.30 4.51
N LEU A 81 -8.11 6.54 5.04
CA LEU A 81 -8.35 7.53 6.09
C LEU A 81 -9.33 6.96 7.11
N GLY A 82 -9.16 7.32 8.38
CA GLY A 82 -10.07 6.88 9.44
C GLY A 82 -9.59 7.31 10.81
N HIS A 83 -10.52 7.70 11.69
CA HIS A 83 -10.26 7.96 13.11
C HIS A 83 -9.05 8.87 13.40
N GLY A 84 -8.84 9.91 12.59
CA GLY A 84 -7.74 10.86 12.77
C GLY A 84 -6.38 10.39 12.23
N ALA A 85 -6.34 9.22 11.59
CA ALA A 85 -5.18 8.70 10.88
C ALA A 85 -5.38 8.72 9.36
N SER A 86 -4.28 8.82 8.61
CA SER A 86 -4.28 8.62 7.16
C SER A 86 -3.03 7.89 6.70
N PHE A 87 -3.21 6.99 5.74
CA PHE A 87 -2.12 6.23 5.12
C PHE A 87 -2.16 6.43 3.61
N VAL A 88 -1.07 6.96 3.06
CA VAL A 88 -0.93 7.23 1.62
C VAL A 88 0.39 6.68 1.11
N GLY A 89 0.38 6.04 -0.05
CA GLY A 89 1.59 5.44 -0.58
C GLY A 89 1.44 4.87 -1.97
N SER A 90 2.51 4.22 -2.41
CA SER A 90 2.61 3.59 -3.72
C SER A 90 3.64 2.47 -3.70
N GLY A 91 3.31 1.35 -4.34
CA GLY A 91 4.18 0.18 -4.37
C GLY A 91 4.60 -0.27 -2.97
N ASN A 92 5.91 -0.29 -2.71
CA ASN A 92 6.49 -0.82 -1.46
C ASN A 92 6.74 0.25 -0.38
N SER A 93 6.16 1.44 -0.51
CA SER A 93 6.34 2.51 0.47
C SER A 93 5.09 3.35 0.67
N GLY A 94 4.98 3.94 1.86
CA GLY A 94 3.90 4.84 2.22
C GLY A 94 4.28 5.77 3.37
N ARG A 95 3.36 6.67 3.69
CA ARG A 95 3.43 7.58 4.83
C ARG A 95 2.16 7.44 5.65
N LEU A 96 2.33 7.21 6.93
CA LEU A 96 1.25 7.20 7.92
C LEU A 96 1.28 8.52 8.68
N PHE A 97 0.16 9.22 8.70
CA PHE A 97 -0.09 10.37 9.56
C PHE A 97 -0.93 9.89 10.74
N TYR A 98 -0.36 9.94 11.94
CA TYR A 98 -1.00 9.37 13.14
C TYR A 98 -0.46 10.07 14.40
N GLU A 99 -1.34 10.37 15.37
CA GLU A 99 -0.98 11.04 16.64
C GLU A 99 -0.14 12.33 16.49
N ALA A 100 -0.41 13.12 15.45
CA ALA A 100 0.33 14.33 15.07
C ALA A 100 1.75 14.12 14.52
N ASP A 101 2.17 12.87 14.36
CA ASP A 101 3.44 12.49 13.73
C ASP A 101 3.25 11.96 12.31
N ILE A 102 4.37 11.88 11.59
CA ILE A 102 4.45 11.30 10.25
C ILE A 102 5.47 10.17 10.28
N TYR A 103 5.04 8.97 9.93
CA TYR A 103 5.87 7.78 9.88
C TYR A 103 6.13 7.39 8.43
N VAL A 104 7.38 7.08 8.11
CA VAL A 104 7.74 6.45 6.84
C VAL A 104 7.50 4.96 7.00
N CYS A 105 6.69 4.39 6.12
CA CYS A 105 6.35 2.97 6.17
C CYS A 105 6.85 2.27 4.91
N VAL A 106 7.49 1.13 5.08
CA VAL A 106 8.02 0.33 3.98
C VAL A 106 7.42 -1.07 4.04
N PHE A 107 7.06 -1.60 2.88
CA PHE A 107 6.73 -3.00 2.76
C PHE A 107 8.01 -3.79 3.07
N PRO A 108 8.02 -4.69 4.06
CA PRO A 108 9.19 -5.49 4.35
C PRO A 108 9.50 -6.30 3.09
N LEU A 109 10.70 -6.09 2.54
CA LEU A 109 11.26 -7.06 1.63
C LEU A 109 11.55 -8.27 2.51
N ASP A 110 10.95 -9.43 2.21
CA ASP A 110 11.38 -10.67 2.80
C ASP A 110 12.92 -10.72 2.70
N GLU A 111 13.62 -10.71 3.84
CA GLU A 111 15.05 -11.04 3.91
C GLU A 111 15.29 -12.52 3.54
N GLU A 112 14.28 -13.23 3.03
CA GLU A 112 14.29 -14.65 2.69
C GLU A 112 14.40 -14.96 1.18
N LEU A 113 14.95 -14.02 0.38
CA LEU A 113 15.65 -14.41 -0.84
C LEU A 113 17.15 -14.27 -0.61
N GLY A 114 17.65 -15.14 0.27
CA GLY A 114 19.06 -15.44 0.41
C GLY A 114 19.65 -15.69 -0.98
N LEU A 115 20.35 -14.68 -1.48
CA LEU A 115 21.37 -14.80 -2.50
C LEU A 115 22.49 -15.69 -1.95
N GLU A 116 22.28 -17.01 -1.90
CA GLU A 116 23.38 -17.95 -2.08
C GLU A 116 23.58 -18.17 -3.58
N SER A 117 24.01 -17.10 -4.24
CA SER A 117 24.90 -17.23 -5.38
C SER A 117 26.29 -17.56 -4.84
N GLY A 118 26.51 -18.84 -4.56
CA GLY A 118 27.83 -19.44 -4.36
C GLY A 118 27.75 -20.84 -4.93
N LEU A 119 28.12 -21.10 -6.19
CA LEU A 119 29.51 -21.34 -6.58
C LEU A 119 30.30 -22.00 -5.43
N THR A 120 30.08 -23.29 -5.25
CA THR A 120 31.16 -24.20 -4.86
C THR A 120 31.11 -25.40 -5.81
N ASP A 121 32.20 -25.50 -6.59
CA ASP A 121 32.67 -26.54 -7.54
C ASP A 121 31.77 -27.72 -7.92
#